data_AF-A0A7C7CCC9-F1
#
_entry.id   AF-A0A7C7CCC9-F1
#
_cell.length_a   1.000
_cell.length_b   1.000
_cell.length_c   1.000
_cell.angle_alpha   90.00
_cell.angle_beta   90.00
_cell.angle_gamma   90.00
#
_symmetry.space_group_name_H-M   'P 1'
#
loop_
_entity.id
_entity.type
_entity.pdbx_description
1 polymer ?
#
loop_
_entity_poly.entity_id
_entity_poly.type
_entity_poly.pdbx_seq_one_letter_code
_entity_poly.pdbx_strand_id
1 'polypeptide(L)'
;MTVTEGHVPDYFKESMARNFVVNPIHFTADRSDYSEYDLHRGALTRKLKIRYANALSARPHKGLLWIKPLHPPLGALIRLKDWHVADYNLFWSNIRDNIALRINSFNSFKTPGG
;
A
#
# COMPACT_ATOMS: atom_id res chain seq x y z
N MET A 1 2.55 3.76 -8.44
CA MET A 1 1.91 2.46 -8.75
C MET A 1 2.63 1.35 -8.00
N THR A 2 1.96 0.20 -7.85
CA THR A 2 2.46 -0.92 -7.04
C THR A 2 3.03 -2.02 -7.94
N VAL A 3 4.21 -2.53 -7.59
CA VAL A 3 4.87 -3.64 -8.29
C VAL A 3 5.57 -4.56 -7.30
N THR A 4 5.78 -5.82 -7.68
CA THR A 4 6.62 -6.74 -6.90
C THR A 4 8.08 -6.26 -6.92
N GLU A 5 8.78 -6.40 -5.80
CA GLU A 5 10.18 -6.02 -5.64
C GLU A 5 11.05 -6.51 -6.82
N GLY A 6 11.89 -5.61 -7.34
CA GLY A 6 12.78 -5.89 -8.47
C GLY A 6 12.12 -5.83 -9.85
N HIS A 7 10.80 -5.64 -9.94
CA HIS A 7 10.13 -5.41 -11.22
C HIS A 7 10.05 -3.92 -11.56
N VAL A 8 10.32 -3.61 -12.83
CA VAL A 8 10.08 -2.30 -13.45
C VAL A 8 9.18 -2.55 -14.67
N PRO A 9 7.98 -1.96 -14.73
CA PRO A 9 7.08 -2.15 -15.88
C PRO A 9 7.64 -1.51 -17.16
N ASP A 10 7.33 -2.08 -18.32
CA ASP A 10 7.87 -1.62 -19.63
C ASP A 10 7.48 -0.17 -19.98
N TYR A 11 6.34 0.29 -19.46
CA TYR A 11 5.85 1.66 -19.66
C TYR A 11 6.40 2.65 -18.62
N PHE A 12 7.25 2.21 -17.69
CA PHE A 12 7.88 3.07 -16.70
C PHE A 12 8.93 3.96 -17.37
N LYS A 13 8.80 5.28 -17.20
CA LYS A 13 9.75 6.26 -17.73
C LYS A 13 10.68 6.74 -16.62
N GLU A 14 11.94 7.03 -16.96
CA GLU A 14 12.91 7.56 -15.99
C GLU A 14 12.42 8.84 -15.30
N SER A 15 11.66 9.67 -16.01
CA SER A 15 11.02 10.86 -15.43
C SER A 15 10.09 10.55 -14.25
N MET A 16 9.47 9.36 -14.23
CA MET A 16 8.59 8.90 -13.15
C MET A 16 9.37 8.53 -11.88
N ALA A 17 10.68 8.26 -11.96
CA ALA A 17 11.49 7.89 -10.80
C ALA A 17 11.55 8.98 -9.71
N ARG A 18 11.23 10.22 -10.10
CA ARG A 18 11.15 11.39 -9.21
C ARG A 18 9.79 11.56 -8.54
N ASN A 19 8.79 10.76 -8.91
CA ASN A 19 7.46 10.85 -8.31
C ASN A 19 7.53 10.52 -6.82
N PHE A 20 6.78 11.30 -6.03
CA PHE A 20 6.61 11.03 -4.61
C PHE A 20 5.70 9.81 -4.43
N VAL A 21 6.11 8.88 -3.59
CA VAL A 21 5.36 7.66 -3.28
C VAL A 21 5.29 7.52 -1.77
N VAL A 22 4.07 7.28 -1.30
CA VAL A 22 3.77 6.99 0.10
C VAL A 22 3.42 5.52 0.19
N ASN A 23 3.91 4.83 1.20
CA ASN A 23 3.42 3.50 1.55
C ASN A 23 2.09 3.62 2.29
N PRO A 24 0.97 3.12 1.74
CA PRO A 24 -0.33 3.22 2.38
C PRO A 24 -0.48 2.40 3.67
N ILE A 25 0.44 1.49 4.01
CA ILE A 25 0.33 0.70 5.25
C ILE A 25 0.53 1.58 6.48
N HIS A 26 1.54 2.45 6.44
CA HIS A 26 1.98 3.31 7.54
C HIS A 26 1.96 4.80 7.19
N PHE A 27 1.57 5.14 5.96
CA PHE A 27 1.40 6.52 5.48
C PHE A 27 2.67 7.39 5.57
N THR A 28 3.83 6.79 5.32
CA THR A 28 5.12 7.50 5.18
C THR A 28 5.69 7.34 3.77
N ALA A 29 6.56 8.27 3.39
CA ALA A 29 7.36 8.20 2.18
C ALA A 29 8.82 7.79 2.44
N ASP A 30 9.12 7.36 3.68
CA ASP A 30 10.42 6.79 4.00
C ASP A 30 10.71 5.59 3.10
N ARG A 31 11.96 5.53 2.63
CA ARG A 31 12.48 4.56 1.66
C ARG A 31 13.45 3.59 2.32
N SER A 32 13.78 3.77 3.60
CA SER A 32 14.72 2.94 4.34
C SER A 32 14.23 1.49 4.37
N ASP A 33 13.05 1.28 4.94
CA ASP A 33 12.57 -0.04 5.31
C ASP A 33 11.20 -0.38 4.72
N TYR A 34 10.95 -1.69 4.69
CA TYR A 34 9.66 -2.25 4.36
C TYR A 34 8.73 -2.19 5.57
N SER A 35 7.43 -1.97 5.35
CA SER A 35 6.44 -2.04 6.43
C SER A 35 6.34 -3.44 7.01
N GLU A 36 6.02 -3.53 8.29
CA GLU A 36 5.69 -4.79 8.94
C GLU A 36 4.42 -5.41 8.33
N TYR A 37 4.39 -6.74 8.23
CA TYR A 37 3.27 -7.43 7.60
C TYR A 37 1.98 -7.27 8.42
N ASP A 38 2.05 -7.31 9.74
CA ASP A 38 0.90 -7.23 10.65
C ASP A 38 0.15 -5.88 10.61
N LEU A 39 0.78 -4.84 10.05
CA LEU A 39 0.16 -3.55 9.81
C LEU A 39 -0.72 -3.54 8.55
N HIS A 40 -0.59 -4.54 7.66
CA HIS A 40 -1.45 -4.64 6.48
C HIS A 40 -2.85 -5.15 6.85
N ARG A 41 -3.85 -4.27 6.71
CA ARG A 41 -5.24 -4.52 7.15
C ARG A 41 -6.09 -5.28 6.14
N GLY A 42 -5.48 -5.79 5.07
CA GLY A 42 -6.14 -6.62 4.09
C GLY A 42 -6.69 -5.85 2.89
N ALA A 43 -6.85 -6.59 1.80
CA ALA A 43 -7.23 -6.09 0.50
C ALA A 43 -8.74 -6.27 0.22
N LEU A 44 -9.30 -5.33 -0.54
CA LEU A 44 -10.65 -5.43 -1.08
C LEU A 44 -10.67 -6.38 -2.28
N THR A 45 -11.39 -7.49 -2.15
CA THR A 45 -11.56 -8.45 -3.25
C THR A 45 -12.63 -8.00 -4.23
N ARG A 46 -12.65 -8.57 -5.44
CA ARG A 46 -13.71 -8.34 -6.45
C ARG A 46 -15.13 -8.64 -5.96
N LYS A 47 -15.27 -9.46 -4.90
CA LYS A 47 -16.54 -9.77 -4.24
C LYS A 47 -16.90 -8.76 -3.13
N LEU A 48 -16.21 -7.61 -3.08
CA LEU A 48 -16.39 -6.54 -2.09
C LEU A 48 -16.21 -7.00 -0.64
N LYS A 49 -15.32 -7.97 -0.42
CA LYS A 49 -14.95 -8.46 0.93
C LYS A 49 -13.49 -8.14 1.21
N ILE A 50 -13.19 -7.72 2.44
CA ILE A 50 -11.82 -7.58 2.94
C ILE A 50 -11.25 -8.95 3.25
N ARG A 51 -10.08 -9.26 2.69
CA ARG A 51 -9.36 -10.54 2.87
C ARG A 51 -7.85 -10.29 2.88
N TYR A 52 -7.07 -11.32 3.20
CA TYR A 52 -5.60 -11.28 3.09
C TYR A 52 -4.93 -10.22 3.97
N ALA A 53 -5.43 -10.03 5.20
CA ALA A 53 -4.68 -9.31 6.22
C ALA A 53 -3.29 -9.96 6.38
N ASN A 54 -2.29 -9.14 6.67
CA ASN A 54 -0.91 -9.56 6.87
C ASN A 54 -0.24 -10.21 5.65
N ALA A 55 -0.83 -10.09 4.46
CA ALA A 55 -0.32 -10.76 3.26
C ALA A 55 0.81 -10.03 2.54
N LEU A 56 1.01 -8.72 2.77
CA LEU A 56 1.99 -7.93 2.03
C LEU A 56 2.72 -6.94 2.93
N SER A 57 3.93 -6.63 2.49
CA SER A 57 4.84 -5.65 3.07
C SER A 57 5.31 -4.76 1.92
N ALA A 58 5.34 -3.44 2.13
CA ALA A 58 5.57 -2.47 1.06
C ALA A 58 6.66 -1.47 1.41
N ARG A 59 7.30 -0.88 0.39
CA ARG A 59 8.30 0.18 0.53
C ARG A 59 8.31 1.10 -0.70
N PRO A 60 8.32 2.43 -0.54
CA PRO A 60 8.55 3.35 -1.65
C PRO A 60 9.94 3.16 -2.26
N HIS A 61 10.01 3.06 -3.59
CA HIS A 61 11.27 2.92 -4.32
C HIS A 61 11.21 3.63 -5.67
N LYS A 62 11.96 4.74 -5.82
CA LYS A 62 12.14 5.46 -7.10
C LYS A 62 10.85 5.63 -7.92
N GLY A 63 9.84 6.31 -7.38
CA GLY A 63 8.57 6.56 -8.08
C GLY A 63 7.62 5.35 -8.17
N LEU A 64 8.04 4.18 -7.67
CA LEU A 64 7.24 2.97 -7.54
C LEU A 64 6.96 2.67 -6.05
N LEU A 65 5.93 1.88 -5.80
CA LEU A 65 5.70 1.22 -4.53
C LEU A 65 6.04 -0.26 -4.70
N TRP A 66 7.15 -0.69 -4.10
CA TRP A 66 7.53 -2.09 -4.10
C TRP A 66 6.77 -2.84 -3.01
N ILE A 67 6.30 -4.04 -3.35
CA ILE A 67 5.83 -5.01 -2.37
C ILE A 67 6.74 -6.24 -2.38
N LYS A 68 6.93 -6.85 -1.20
CA LYS A 68 7.53 -8.17 -1.13
C LYS A 68 6.67 -9.19 -1.88
N PRO A 69 7.28 -10.21 -2.50
CA PRO A 69 6.53 -11.31 -3.10
C PRO A 69 5.52 -11.91 -2.11
N LEU A 70 4.30 -12.20 -2.59
CA LEU A 70 3.28 -12.83 -1.75
C LEU A 70 3.71 -14.24 -1.35
N HIS A 71 3.57 -14.58 -0.07
CA HIS A 71 3.89 -15.92 0.43
C HIS A 71 2.84 -16.96 -0.03
N PRO A 72 3.23 -18.24 -0.26
CA PRO A 72 2.28 -19.34 -0.49
C PRO A 72 1.26 -19.48 0.66
N PRO A 73 -0.01 -19.87 0.41
CA PRO A 73 -0.55 -20.58 -0.76
C PRO A 73 -1.17 -19.69 -1.85
N LEU A 74 -0.86 -18.40 -1.91
CA LEU A 74 -1.39 -17.47 -2.94
C LEU A 74 -0.80 -17.70 -4.35
N GLY A 75 -0.51 -18.95 -4.74
CA GLY A 75 0.34 -19.35 -5.87
C GLY A 75 0.02 -18.72 -7.23
N ALA A 76 -1.24 -18.45 -7.53
CA ALA A 76 -1.64 -17.78 -8.77
C ALA A 76 -1.25 -16.28 -8.77
N LEU A 77 -1.28 -15.63 -7.60
CA LEU A 77 -0.90 -14.24 -7.41
C LEU A 77 0.62 -14.04 -7.34
N ILE A 78 1.39 -15.09 -7.04
CA ILE A 78 2.88 -15.05 -7.03
C ILE A 78 3.45 -14.69 -8.42
N ARG A 79 2.70 -14.95 -9.49
CA ARG A 79 3.13 -14.65 -10.87
C ARG A 79 2.90 -13.18 -11.27
N LEU A 80 2.07 -12.44 -10.53
CA LEU A 80 1.81 -11.02 -10.80
C LEU A 80 2.99 -10.18 -10.32
N LYS A 81 3.56 -9.40 -11.23
CA LYS A 81 4.65 -8.46 -10.95
C LYS A 81 4.19 -7.00 -11.05
N ASP A 82 3.19 -6.73 -11.87
CA ASP A 82 2.52 -5.45 -12.00
C ASP A 82 1.17 -5.50 -11.29
N TRP A 83 0.99 -4.61 -10.31
CA TRP A 83 -0.21 -4.54 -9.47
C TRP A 83 -1.02 -3.28 -9.73
N HIS A 84 -0.79 -2.56 -10.83
CA HIS A 84 -1.50 -1.31 -11.13
C HIS A 84 -3.02 -1.45 -11.12
N VAL A 85 -3.55 -2.57 -11.64
CA VAL A 85 -4.99 -2.85 -11.67
C VAL A 85 -5.62 -3.10 -10.30
N ALA A 86 -4.80 -3.31 -9.26
CA ALA A 86 -5.24 -3.67 -7.92
C ALA A 86 -4.65 -2.76 -6.84
N ASP A 87 -3.87 -1.74 -7.19
CA ASP A 87 -3.08 -0.96 -6.24
C ASP A 87 -3.93 -0.37 -5.12
N TYR A 88 -5.05 0.27 -5.45
CA TYR A 88 -5.98 0.83 -4.48
C TYR A 88 -6.63 -0.25 -3.61
N ASN A 89 -7.02 -1.36 -4.24
CA ASN A 89 -7.69 -2.48 -3.55
C ASN A 89 -6.77 -3.20 -2.58
N LEU A 90 -5.47 -3.31 -2.89
CA LEU A 90 -4.49 -3.92 -2.00
C LEU A 90 -4.45 -3.22 -0.64
N PHE A 91 -4.60 -1.90 -0.61
CA PHE A 91 -4.47 -1.10 0.61
C PHE A 91 -5.78 -0.48 1.12
N TRP A 92 -6.93 -0.95 0.61
CA TRP A 92 -8.24 -0.35 0.86
C TRP A 92 -8.52 -0.10 2.35
N SER A 93 -8.26 -1.10 3.19
CA SER A 93 -8.52 -1.01 4.63
C SER A 93 -7.60 0.00 5.32
N ASN A 94 -6.30 -0.04 5.02
CA ASN A 94 -5.33 0.92 5.56
C ASN A 94 -5.68 2.36 5.18
N ILE A 95 -6.14 2.58 3.93
CA ILE A 95 -6.56 3.91 3.46
C ILE A 95 -7.75 4.43 4.26
N ARG A 96 -8.74 3.58 4.51
CA ARG A 96 -9.92 3.95 5.30
C ARG A 96 -9.56 4.26 6.74
N ASP A 97 -8.70 3.46 7.36
CA ASP A 97 -8.24 3.69 8.73
C ASP A 97 -7.53 5.04 8.85
N ASN A 98 -6.69 5.39 7.88
CA ASN A 98 -6.00 6.68 7.87
C ASN A 98 -6.97 7.86 7.67
N ILE A 99 -7.97 7.72 6.80
CA ILE A 99 -9.02 8.73 6.64
C ILE A 99 -9.77 8.94 7.95
N ALA A 100 -10.19 7.86 8.61
CA ALA A 100 -10.86 7.92 9.92
C ALA A 100 -9.98 8.62 10.95
N LEU A 101 -8.69 8.26 11.03
CA LEU A 101 -7.72 8.90 11.92
C LEU A 101 -7.64 10.41 11.68
N ARG A 102 -7.52 10.85 10.42
CA ARG A 102 -7.42 12.29 10.09
C ARG A 102 -8.68 13.07 10.43
N ILE A 103 -9.86 12.50 10.18
CA ILE A 103 -11.14 13.11 10.54
C ILE A 103 -11.24 13.26 12.06
N ASN A 104 -10.91 12.19 12.80
CA ASN A 104 -10.94 12.20 14.26
C ASN A 104 -9.96 13.25 14.82
N SER A 105 -8.72 13.26 14.35
CA SER A 105 -7.74 14.26 14.75
C SER A 105 -8.23 15.69 14.50
N PHE A 106 -8.79 15.95 13.31
CA PHE A 106 -9.34 17.27 12.98
C PHE A 106 -10.49 17.69 13.92
N ASN A 107 -11.39 16.76 14.26
CA ASN A 107 -12.49 17.02 15.18
C ASN A 107 -11.98 17.28 16.61
N SER A 108 -10.97 16.54 17.07
CA SER A 108 -10.33 16.76 18.37
C SER A 108 -9.64 18.13 18.45
N PHE A 109 -9.00 18.60 17.37
CA PHE A 109 -8.43 19.96 17.32
C PHE A 109 -9.49 21.07 17.42
N LYS A 110 -10.72 20.82 16.97
CA LYS A 110 -11.84 21.75 17.12
C LYS A 110 -12.48 21.73 18.51
N THR A 111 -12.03 20.84 19.40
CA THR A 111 -12.44 20.80 20.81
C THR A 111 -11.29 21.18 21.77
N PRO A 112 -10.62 22.35 21.65
CA PRO A 112 -9.79 22.83 22.75
C PRO A 112 -10.68 23.59 23.75
N GLY A 113 -11.01 22.93 24.86
CA GLY A 113 -11.68 23.53 26.02
C GLY A 113 -13.20 23.62 25.91
N GLY A 114 -13.88 22.72 26.60
CA GLY A 114 -15.15 23.04 27.27
C GLY A 114 -14.87 23.55 28.68
#